data_AF-A0A2D9TG05-F1
#
_entry.id   AF-A0A2D9TG05-F1
#
_cell.length_a   1.000
_cell.length_b   1.000
_cell.length_c   1.000
_cell.angle_alpha   90.00
_cell.angle_beta   90.00
_cell.angle_gamma   90.00
#
_symmetry.space_group_name_H-M   'P 1'
#
loop_
_entity.id
_entity.type
_entity.pdbx_description
1 polymer ?
#
loop_
_entity_poly.entity_id
_entity_poly.type
_entity_poly.pdbx_seq_one_letter_code
_entity_poly.pdbx_strand_id
1 'polypeptide(L)'
;MVIRTASVLILVALASACGGSTPPPERASAPPPADEPAPPTYASPVTSGAIARADLDPVLDGGPGRFLQGVELEPHMDGNDFVGHRIVRLYPDDPRFASLALQPGDTVTRINGQRIERPEHFAEVWSSLRVASQLLVEYLHDGEPHELRFDIVD
;
A
#
# COMPACT_ATOMS: atom_id res chain seq x y z
N MET A 1 56.90 -32.73 14.21
CA MET A 1 57.01 -34.06 14.86
C MET A 1 55.62 -34.38 15.39
N VAL A 2 54.79 -35.26 14.82
CA VAL A 2 55.02 -36.53 14.12
C VAL A 2 53.99 -36.68 12.98
N ILE A 3 54.47 -37.05 11.79
CA ILE A 3 53.70 -37.42 10.59
C ILE A 3 53.47 -38.93 10.65
N ARG A 4 52.25 -39.42 10.42
CA ARG A 4 51.97 -40.85 10.20
C ARG A 4 51.47 -41.08 8.77
N THR A 5 52.43 -41.54 7.97
CA THR A 5 52.32 -42.51 6.88
C THR A 5 51.03 -43.33 6.81
N ALA A 6 50.45 -43.48 5.62
CA ALA A 6 50.76 -44.63 4.74
C ALA A 6 49.87 -44.63 3.49
N SER A 7 50.52 -44.72 2.34
CA SER A 7 49.93 -44.98 1.03
C SER A 7 49.35 -46.40 0.95
N VAL A 8 48.20 -46.57 0.29
CA VAL A 8 47.86 -47.82 -0.41
C VAL A 8 47.34 -47.46 -1.79
N LEU A 9 48.03 -48.00 -2.78
CA LEU A 9 47.77 -47.92 -4.21
C LEU A 9 46.95 -49.17 -4.58
N ILE A 10 45.75 -49.04 -5.16
CA ILE A 10 45.14 -50.09 -5.98
C ILE A 10 44.49 -49.45 -7.20
N LEU A 11 44.85 -50.00 -8.35
CA LEU A 11 44.53 -49.59 -9.70
C LEU A 11 43.66 -50.70 -10.32
N VAL A 12 42.42 -50.40 -10.74
CA VAL A 12 41.71 -51.20 -11.76
C VAL A 12 40.82 -50.27 -12.58
N ALA A 13 41.06 -50.26 -13.89
CA ALA A 13 40.26 -49.61 -14.90
C ALA A 13 39.11 -50.52 -15.36
N LEU A 14 37.93 -49.94 -15.58
CA LEU A 14 36.98 -50.43 -16.58
C LEU A 14 36.31 -49.23 -17.25
N ALA A 15 36.48 -49.15 -18.56
CA ALA A 15 35.73 -48.27 -19.44
C ALA A 15 34.29 -48.79 -19.55
N SER A 16 33.32 -47.89 -19.47
CA SER A 16 31.99 -48.09 -20.07
C SER A 16 31.45 -46.72 -20.48
N ALA A 17 31.48 -46.52 -21.80
CA ALA A 17 30.76 -45.48 -22.48
C ALA A 17 29.25 -45.71 -22.33
N CYS A 18 28.51 -44.63 -22.06
CA CYS A 18 27.17 -44.40 -22.60
C CYS A 18 26.88 -42.91 -22.45
N GLY A 19 26.76 -42.23 -23.59
CA GLY A 19 26.30 -40.85 -23.63
C GLY A 19 24.88 -40.77 -23.08
N GLY A 20 24.72 -39.97 -22.04
CA GLY A 20 23.41 -39.49 -21.59
C GLY A 20 23.42 -37.98 -21.79
N SER A 21 22.64 -37.50 -22.76
CA SER A 21 22.38 -36.08 -22.95
C SER A 21 21.81 -35.50 -21.65
N THR A 22 22.53 -34.58 -21.02
CA THR A 22 22.01 -33.77 -19.91
C THR A 22 20.82 -32.97 -20.44
N PRO A 23 19.59 -33.14 -19.91
CA PRO A 23 18.50 -32.26 -20.26
C PRO A 23 18.84 -30.83 -19.79
N PRO A 24 18.46 -29.79 -20.55
CA PRO A 24 18.61 -28.40 -20.13
C PRO A 24 18.05 -28.19 -18.72
N PRO A 25 18.64 -27.30 -17.89
CA PRO A 25 18.11 -27.01 -16.57
C PRO A 25 16.65 -26.62 -16.74
N GLU A 26 15.77 -27.44 -16.17
CA GLU A 26 14.36 -27.14 -16.04
C GLU A 26 14.28 -25.78 -15.35
N ARG A 27 13.73 -24.82 -16.10
CA ARG A 27 13.55 -23.45 -15.65
C ARG A 27 12.70 -23.57 -14.39
N ALA A 28 13.35 -23.46 -13.22
CA ALA A 28 12.66 -23.42 -11.95
C ALA A 28 11.59 -22.35 -12.10
N SER A 29 10.33 -22.77 -12.15
CA SER A 29 9.22 -21.84 -12.13
C SER A 29 9.42 -21.02 -10.88
N ALA A 30 9.50 -19.70 -11.06
CA ALA A 30 9.35 -18.79 -9.94
C ALA A 30 8.10 -19.23 -9.18
N PRO A 31 8.15 -19.37 -7.84
CA PRO A 31 6.96 -19.66 -7.07
C PRO A 31 5.88 -18.63 -7.47
N PRO A 32 4.61 -19.06 -7.59
CA PRO A 32 3.53 -18.12 -7.85
C PRO A 32 3.64 -16.97 -6.84
N PRO A 33 3.35 -15.72 -7.25
CA PRO A 33 3.28 -14.61 -6.31
C PRO A 33 2.41 -15.08 -5.15
N ALA A 34 2.95 -14.98 -3.94
CA ALA A 34 2.19 -15.29 -2.73
C ALA A 34 0.86 -14.56 -2.84
N ASP A 35 -0.24 -15.28 -2.64
CA ASP A 35 -1.60 -14.73 -2.65
C ASP A 35 -1.62 -13.49 -1.75
N GLU A 36 -1.52 -12.31 -2.37
CA GLU A 36 -1.76 -11.06 -1.68
C GLU A 36 -3.26 -11.10 -1.36
N PRO A 37 -3.65 -11.08 -0.07
CA PRO A 37 -5.05 -11.21 0.29
C PRO A 37 -5.83 -10.12 -0.43
N ALA A 38 -6.89 -10.52 -1.15
CA ALA A 38 -7.77 -9.57 -1.82
C ALA A 38 -8.18 -8.48 -0.82
N PRO A 39 -8.18 -7.20 -1.24
CA PRO A 39 -8.49 -6.11 -0.33
C PRO A 39 -9.85 -6.39 0.33
N PRO A 40 -9.96 -6.24 1.66
CA PRO A 40 -11.22 -6.44 2.36
C PRO A 40 -12.31 -5.56 1.73
N THR A 41 -13.46 -6.17 1.41
CA THR A 41 -14.62 -5.44 0.91
C THR A 41 -15.35 -4.80 2.10
N TYR A 42 -15.27 -3.48 2.21
CA TYR A 42 -15.95 -2.74 3.27
C TYR A 42 -17.37 -2.32 2.85
N ALA A 43 -18.26 -2.10 3.83
CA ALA A 43 -19.58 -1.55 3.57
C ALA A 43 -19.44 -0.05 3.24
N SER A 44 -19.41 0.33 1.97
CA SER A 44 -19.34 1.74 1.58
C SER A 44 -20.63 2.47 1.97
N PRO A 45 -20.60 3.47 2.88
CA PRO A 45 -21.68 4.43 3.00
C PRO A 45 -21.47 5.38 1.81
N VAL A 46 -22.10 5.04 0.68
CA VAL A 46 -21.71 5.51 -0.65
C VAL A 46 -21.65 7.04 -0.72
N THR A 47 -20.44 7.59 -0.61
CA THR A 47 -20.06 8.84 -1.27
C THR A 47 -19.12 8.44 -2.39
N SER A 48 -19.70 8.25 -3.57
CA SER A 48 -18.98 8.02 -4.81
C SER A 48 -19.14 9.22 -5.73
N GLY A 49 -18.15 9.49 -6.57
CA GLY A 49 -18.21 10.60 -7.52
C GLY A 49 -17.01 10.69 -8.43
N ALA A 50 -16.92 11.79 -9.15
CA ALA A 50 -15.77 12.11 -9.99
C ALA A 50 -15.14 13.44 -9.54
N ILE A 51 -13.81 13.47 -9.54
CA ILE A 51 -13.00 14.69 -9.38
C ILE A 51 -12.40 14.99 -10.76
N ALA A 52 -12.70 16.16 -11.32
CA ALA A 52 -12.04 16.58 -12.55
C ALA A 52 -10.55 16.86 -12.27
N ARG A 53 -9.66 16.43 -13.16
CA ARG A 53 -8.21 16.69 -13.09
C ARG A 53 -7.93 18.18 -13.02
N ALA A 54 -8.68 18.96 -13.80
CA ALA A 54 -8.63 20.42 -13.81
C ALA A 54 -8.95 21.07 -12.45
N ASP A 55 -9.74 20.41 -11.60
CA ASP A 55 -10.06 20.88 -10.25
C ASP A 55 -9.04 20.36 -9.19
N LEU A 56 -8.48 19.17 -9.41
CA LEU A 56 -7.51 18.54 -8.52
C LEU A 56 -6.12 19.19 -8.63
N ASP A 57 -5.64 19.45 -9.85
CA ASP A 57 -4.29 19.94 -10.09
C ASP A 57 -3.97 21.25 -9.35
N PRO A 58 -4.85 22.28 -9.33
CA PRO A 58 -4.62 23.49 -8.56
C PRO A 58 -4.49 23.26 -7.05
N VAL A 59 -5.20 22.26 -6.50
CA VAL A 59 -5.09 21.88 -5.09
C VAL A 59 -3.73 21.24 -4.82
N LEU A 60 -3.33 20.29 -5.67
CA LEU A 60 -2.06 19.61 -5.56
C LEU A 60 -0.87 20.57 -5.76
N ASP A 61 -1.00 21.56 -6.66
CA ASP A 61 -0.01 22.61 -6.93
C ASP A 61 0.21 23.54 -5.75
N GLY A 62 -0.84 23.76 -4.95
CA GLY A 62 -0.76 24.47 -3.68
C GLY A 62 0.10 23.77 -2.64
N GLY A 63 0.37 22.48 -2.83
CA GLY A 63 1.21 21.65 -1.97
C GLY A 63 0.50 21.15 -0.70
N PRO A 64 1.07 20.11 -0.05
CA PRO A 64 0.44 19.43 1.06
C PRO A 64 0.24 20.36 2.27
N GLY A 65 1.19 21.26 2.54
CA GLY A 65 1.11 22.20 3.66
C GLY A 65 -0.07 23.17 3.54
N ARG A 66 -0.39 23.64 2.33
CA ARG A 66 -1.54 24.53 2.10
C ARG A 66 -2.85 23.78 2.30
N PHE A 67 -2.93 22.54 1.84
CA PHE A 67 -4.10 21.70 2.05
C PHE A 67 -4.35 21.43 3.54
N LEU A 68 -3.30 21.04 4.27
CA LEU A 68 -3.41 20.70 5.69
C LEU A 68 -3.81 21.88 6.59
N GLN A 69 -3.76 23.14 6.13
CA GLN A 69 -4.31 24.27 6.89
C GLN A 69 -5.83 24.13 7.14
N GLY A 70 -6.54 23.47 6.21
CA GLY A 70 -7.97 23.19 6.32
C GLY A 70 -8.30 21.95 7.16
N VAL A 71 -7.29 21.19 7.60
CA VAL A 71 -7.47 19.87 8.21
C VAL A 71 -6.87 19.86 9.62
N GLU A 72 -7.58 19.26 10.55
CA GLU A 72 -7.08 18.98 11.90
C GLU A 72 -7.30 17.51 12.20
N LEU A 73 -6.22 16.81 12.55
CA LEU A 73 -6.20 15.38 12.80
C LEU A 73 -5.52 15.11 14.14
N GLU A 74 -5.95 14.06 14.82
CA GLU A 74 -5.28 13.51 15.99
C GLU A 74 -5.00 12.01 15.83
N PRO A 75 -3.96 11.45 16.48
CA PRO A 75 -3.75 10.00 16.47
C PRO A 75 -4.92 9.27 17.13
N HIS A 76 -5.47 8.26 16.46
CA HIS A 76 -6.37 7.29 17.08
C HIS A 76 -5.58 6.05 17.51
N MET A 77 -5.55 5.80 18.82
CA MET A 77 -4.95 4.62 19.43
C MET A 77 -6.05 3.65 19.90
N ASP A 78 -5.87 2.35 19.64
CA ASP A 78 -6.59 1.28 20.33
C ASP A 78 -5.58 0.57 21.25
N GLY A 79 -5.66 0.88 22.54
CA GLY A 79 -4.61 0.50 23.49
C GLY A 79 -3.25 1.09 23.11
N ASN A 80 -2.32 0.23 22.68
CA ASN A 80 -0.97 0.62 22.27
C ASN A 80 -0.78 0.60 20.75
N ASP A 81 -1.82 0.23 20.00
CA ASP A 81 -1.79 0.10 18.55
C ASP A 81 -2.32 1.38 17.89
N PHE A 82 -1.55 1.90 16.93
CA PHE A 82 -1.97 3.04 16.12
C PHE A 82 -2.97 2.56 15.06
N VAL A 83 -4.19 3.08 15.12
CA VAL A 83 -5.27 2.71 14.19
C VAL A 83 -5.23 3.57 12.94
N GLY A 84 -5.06 4.88 13.11
CA GLY A 84 -5.12 5.87 12.04
C GLY A 84 -5.20 7.29 12.58
N HIS A 85 -5.62 8.21 11.71
CA HIS A 85 -5.78 9.63 12.05
C HIS A 85 -7.26 9.97 12.21
N ARG A 86 -7.68 10.31 13.44
CA ARG A 86 -9.02 10.78 13.72
C ARG A 86 -9.19 12.21 13.23
N ILE A 87 -10.28 12.47 12.52
CA ILE A 87 -10.63 13.79 12.01
C ILE A 87 -11.22 14.60 13.14
N VAL A 88 -10.56 15.70 13.49
CA VAL A 88 -11.10 16.73 14.39
C VAL A 88 -11.83 17.78 13.57
N ARG A 89 -11.25 18.17 12.43
CA ARG A 89 -11.80 19.18 11.53
C ARG A 89 -11.39 18.90 10.09
N LEU A 90 -12.34 19.04 9.17
CA LEU A 90 -12.09 18.91 7.73
C LEU A 90 -12.85 20.02 7.00
N TYR A 91 -12.15 21.09 6.62
CA TYR A 91 -12.65 22.17 5.77
C TYR A 91 -14.11 22.62 6.07
N PRO A 92 -14.40 23.10 7.30
CA PRO A 92 -15.78 23.34 7.74
C PRO A 92 -16.53 24.42 6.94
N ASP A 93 -15.80 25.36 6.34
CA ASP A 93 -16.36 26.47 5.56
C ASP A 93 -16.36 26.21 4.04
N ASP A 94 -15.86 25.05 3.60
CA ASP A 94 -15.77 24.71 2.18
C ASP A 94 -16.92 23.76 1.79
N PRO A 95 -17.87 24.21 0.96
CA PRO A 95 -19.04 23.41 0.60
C PRO A 95 -18.70 22.13 -0.16
N ARG A 96 -17.50 22.01 -0.74
CA ARG A 96 -17.05 20.77 -1.41
C ARG A 96 -16.89 19.61 -0.43
N PHE A 97 -16.58 19.91 0.83
CA PHE A 97 -16.39 18.92 1.88
C PHE A 97 -17.68 18.66 2.67
N ALA A 98 -18.63 19.60 2.65
CA ALA A 98 -19.90 19.47 3.37
C ALA A 98 -20.79 18.32 2.87
N SER A 99 -20.63 17.89 1.62
CA SER A 99 -21.37 16.76 1.03
C SER A 99 -20.68 15.42 1.17
N LEU A 100 -19.50 15.34 1.80
CA LEU A 100 -18.80 14.08 2.00
C LEU A 100 -19.45 13.29 3.15
N ALA A 101 -19.51 11.96 3.03
CA ALA A 101 -19.87 11.11 4.16
C ALA A 101 -18.86 11.18 5.33
N LEU A 102 -17.62 11.61 5.04
CA LEU A 102 -16.54 11.72 6.01
C LEU A 102 -16.81 12.87 6.98
N GLN A 103 -16.80 12.57 8.28
CA GLN A 103 -17.21 13.48 9.36
C GLN A 103 -16.13 13.63 10.44
N PRO A 104 -16.17 14.72 11.24
CA PRO A 104 -15.42 14.78 12.49
C PRO A 104 -15.76 13.58 13.38
N GLY A 105 -14.73 12.96 13.95
CA GLY A 105 -14.83 11.71 14.72
C GLY A 105 -14.37 10.46 13.95
N ASP A 106 -14.44 10.49 12.61
CA ASP A 106 -13.99 9.39 11.76
C ASP A 106 -12.48 9.21 11.82
N THR A 107 -12.01 7.98 11.62
CA THR A 107 -10.58 7.66 11.62
C THR A 107 -10.11 7.22 10.25
N VAL A 108 -9.32 8.05 9.57
CA VAL A 108 -8.69 7.69 8.29
C VAL A 108 -7.58 6.67 8.55
N THR A 109 -7.66 5.53 7.89
CA THR A 109 -6.70 4.43 8.06
C THR A 109 -5.80 4.25 6.85
N ARG A 110 -6.35 4.41 5.64
CA ARG A 110 -5.60 4.32 4.38
C ARG A 110 -6.08 5.32 3.34
N ILE A 111 -5.17 5.68 2.43
CA ILE A 111 -5.48 6.41 1.21
C ILE A 111 -4.84 5.68 0.03
N ASN A 112 -5.62 5.33 -0.98
CA ASN A 112 -5.19 4.53 -2.14
C ASN A 112 -4.46 3.25 -1.73
N GLY A 113 -4.97 2.55 -0.70
CA GLY A 113 -4.36 1.34 -0.14
C GLY A 113 -3.11 1.59 0.72
N GLN A 114 -2.57 2.80 0.79
CA GLN A 114 -1.41 3.13 1.63
C GLN A 114 -1.84 3.54 3.04
N ARG A 115 -1.25 2.92 4.06
CA ARG A 115 -1.47 3.30 5.46
C ARG A 115 -0.78 4.62 5.78
N ILE A 116 -1.52 5.55 6.36
CA ILE A 116 -1.00 6.88 6.73
C ILE A 116 -0.71 6.88 8.23
N GLU A 117 0.56 6.65 8.60
CA GLU A 117 1.00 6.68 10.01
C GLU A 117 2.00 7.79 10.29
N ARG A 118 2.76 8.17 9.26
CA ARG A 118 3.84 9.14 9.35
C ARG A 118 3.72 10.19 8.25
N PRO A 119 4.26 11.41 8.45
CA PRO A 119 4.17 12.49 7.47
C PRO A 119 4.64 12.10 6.07
N GLU A 120 5.67 11.26 5.97
CA GLU A 120 6.23 10.82 4.68
C GLU A 120 5.22 10.00 3.87
N HIS A 121 4.39 9.18 4.53
CA HIS A 121 3.36 8.39 3.84
C HIS A 121 2.30 9.30 3.20
N PHE A 122 1.96 10.42 3.85
CA PHE A 122 1.05 11.38 3.25
C PHE A 122 1.71 12.10 2.06
N ALA A 123 2.99 12.45 2.15
CA ALA A 123 3.71 13.09 1.04
C ALA A 123 3.81 12.19 -0.20
N GLU A 124 3.98 10.88 -0.02
CA GLU A 124 3.95 9.88 -1.08
C GLU A 124 2.57 9.79 -1.74
N VAL A 125 1.51 9.67 -0.93
CA VAL A 125 0.14 9.67 -1.45
C VAL A 125 -0.15 10.97 -2.21
N TRP A 126 0.16 12.12 -1.62
CA TRP A 126 -0.01 13.44 -2.24
C TRP A 126 0.63 13.51 -3.62
N SER A 127 1.87 13.03 -3.74
CA SER A 127 2.62 13.04 -5.00
C SER A 127 2.00 12.09 -6.03
N SER A 128 1.50 10.94 -5.61
CA SER A 128 0.90 9.94 -6.51
C SER A 128 -0.44 10.38 -7.11
N LEU A 129 -1.18 11.27 -6.45
CA LEU A 129 -2.47 11.78 -6.94
C LEU A 129 -2.36 12.52 -8.28
N ARG A 130 -1.16 12.99 -8.66
CA ARG A 130 -0.89 13.62 -9.96
C ARG A 130 -1.24 12.74 -11.15
N VAL A 131 -1.08 11.43 -11.01
CA VAL A 131 -1.28 10.46 -12.10
C VAL A 131 -2.29 9.39 -11.74
N ALA A 132 -2.78 9.37 -10.50
CA ALA A 132 -3.81 8.44 -10.08
C ALA A 132 -5.10 8.65 -10.88
N SER A 133 -5.78 7.55 -11.22
CA SER A 133 -7.13 7.57 -11.80
C SER A 133 -8.24 7.53 -10.75
N GLN A 134 -7.88 7.41 -9.47
CA GLN A 134 -8.83 7.26 -8.37
C GLN A 134 -8.25 7.80 -7.07
N LEU A 135 -9.12 8.36 -6.23
CA LEU A 135 -8.90 8.59 -4.81
C LEU A 135 -9.81 7.65 -4.01
N LEU A 136 -9.21 6.78 -3.21
CA LEU A 136 -9.88 5.91 -2.26
C LEU A 136 -9.41 6.29 -0.85
N VAL A 137 -10.34 6.60 0.04
CA VAL A 137 -10.05 6.82 1.46
C VAL A 137 -10.78 5.75 2.25
N GLU A 138 -10.03 4.92 2.95
CA GLU A 138 -10.56 3.96 3.92
C GLU A 138 -10.56 4.62 5.29
N TYR A 139 -11.69 4.51 5.99
CA TYR A 139 -11.87 5.12 7.31
C TYR A 139 -12.77 4.29 8.20
N LEU A 140 -12.72 4.54 9.51
CA LEU A 140 -13.65 3.99 10.48
C LEU A 140 -14.66 5.07 10.88
N HIS A 141 -15.95 4.74 10.82
CA HIS A 141 -17.05 5.53 11.38
C HIS A 141 -17.66 4.71 12.51
N ASP A 142 -17.66 5.24 13.73
CA ASP A 142 -18.11 4.51 14.93
C ASP A 142 -17.47 3.11 15.10
N GLY A 143 -16.22 2.95 14.61
CA GLY A 143 -15.46 1.70 14.65
C GLY A 143 -15.72 0.74 13.50
N GLU A 144 -16.76 0.98 12.70
CA GLU A 144 -17.07 0.18 11.51
C GLU A 144 -16.29 0.69 10.29
N PRO A 145 -15.77 -0.20 9.43
CA PRO A 145 -14.96 0.22 8.30
C PRO A 145 -15.80 0.65 7.10
N HIS A 146 -15.37 1.74 6.48
CA HIS A 146 -16.04 2.42 5.39
C HIS A 146 -15.04 2.91 4.33
N GLU A 147 -15.57 3.21 3.14
CA GLU A 147 -14.80 3.76 2.03
C GLU A 147 -15.47 5.00 1.44
N LEU A 148 -14.64 5.97 1.06
CA LEU A 148 -14.97 7.11 0.22
C LEU A 148 -14.20 6.95 -1.09
N ARG A 149 -14.87 7.03 -2.24
CA ARG A 149 -14.25 6.74 -3.55
C ARG A 149 -14.57 7.79 -4.59
N PHE A 150 -13.54 8.32 -5.25
CA PHE A 150 -13.69 9.21 -6.38
C PHE A 150 -12.86 8.73 -7.56
N ASP A 151 -13.46 8.66 -8.74
CA ASP A 151 -12.72 8.56 -9.98
C ASP A 151 -12.10 9.92 -10.31
N ILE A 152 -10.88 9.94 -10.83
CA ILE A 152 -10.20 11.16 -11.28
C ILE A 152 -10.26 11.17 -12.81
N VAL A 153 -11.03 12.11 -13.35
CA VAL A 153 -11.39 12.19 -14.77
C VAL A 153 -10.84 13.47 -15.40
N ASP A 154 -10.51 13.45 -16.69
CA ASP A 154 -10.02 14.63 -17.41
C ASP A 154 -11.16 15.48 -18.02
#